data_AF-A0A6L9L7H1-F1
#
_entry.id   AF-A0A6L9L7H1-F1
#
_cell.length_a   1.000
_cell.length_b   1.000
_cell.length_c   1.000
_cell.angle_alpha   90.00
_cell.angle_beta   90.00
_cell.angle_gamma   90.00
#
_symmetry.space_group_name_H-M   'P 1'
#
loop_
_entity.id
_entity.type
_entity.pdbx_description
1 polymer ?
#
loop_
_entity_poly.entity_id
_entity_poly.type
_entity_poly.pdbx_seq_one_letter_code
_entity_poly.pdbx_strand_id
1 'polypeptide(L)'
;MYSSAYEITKASALPFVAKVILSSDFLSVIVELRKTPSLGLPRKNILYFSASSFTAQQVEEAYNRIKKEYLDRKNGKAIAIHRLVD
;
A
#
# COMPACT_ATOMS: atom_id res chain seq x y z
N MET A 1 5.61 1.65 -22.82
CA MET A 1 6.08 1.02 -21.56
C MET A 1 6.80 2.08 -20.75
N TYR A 2 6.30 2.46 -19.57
CA TYR A 2 7.05 3.33 -18.66
C TYR A 2 8.11 2.50 -17.94
N SER A 3 9.35 3.01 -17.86
CA SER A 3 10.42 2.33 -17.14
C SER A 3 10.07 2.22 -15.65
N SER A 4 10.30 1.05 -15.03
CA SER A 4 10.05 0.84 -13.60
C SER A 4 10.73 1.89 -12.71
N ALA A 5 11.85 2.49 -13.16
CA ALA A 5 12.53 3.59 -12.46
C ALA A 5 11.70 4.89 -12.37
N TYR A 6 10.89 5.19 -13.40
CA TYR A 6 10.00 6.35 -13.40
C TYR A 6 8.84 6.18 -12.41
N GLU A 7 8.24 4.99 -12.38
CA GLU A 7 7.18 4.66 -11.43
C GLU A 7 7.70 4.63 -9.98
N ILE A 8 8.93 4.15 -9.74
CA ILE A 8 9.59 4.20 -8.42
C ILE A 8 9.77 5.65 -7.96
N THR A 9 10.19 6.53 -8.85
CA THR A 9 10.34 7.97 -8.55
C THR A 9 8.99 8.60 -8.17
N LYS A 10 7.94 8.32 -8.95
CA LYS A 10 6.57 8.79 -8.64
C LYS A 10 6.07 8.27 -7.30
N ALA A 11 6.22 6.98 -7.04
CA ALA A 11 5.77 6.37 -5.78
C ALA A 11 6.50 6.98 -4.58
N SER A 12 7.79 7.29 -4.73
CA SER A 12 8.59 7.94 -3.69
C SER A 12 8.14 9.38 -3.39
N ALA A 13 7.53 10.05 -4.37
CA ALA A 13 7.00 11.42 -4.21
C ALA A 13 5.62 11.46 -3.52
N LEU A 14 4.96 10.31 -3.30
CA LEU A 14 3.66 10.27 -2.64
C LEU A 14 3.80 10.69 -1.16
N PRO A 15 2.92 11.57 -0.65
CA PRO A 15 3.09 12.18 0.67
C PRO A 15 2.98 11.19 1.83
N PHE A 16 2.28 10.07 1.63
CA PHE A 16 2.11 9.01 2.62
C PHE A 16 3.17 7.90 2.51
N VAL A 17 4.06 7.97 1.51
CA VAL A 17 5.19 7.05 1.37
C VAL A 17 6.39 7.60 2.16
N ALA A 18 7.05 6.71 2.89
CA ALA A 18 8.27 7.01 3.64
C ALA A 18 9.51 6.59 2.84
N LYS A 19 9.47 5.44 2.18
CA LYS A 19 10.60 4.89 1.43
C LYS A 19 10.11 3.93 0.35
N VAL A 20 10.81 3.88 -0.78
CA VAL A 20 10.66 2.85 -1.81
C VAL A 20 12.02 2.17 -2.03
N ILE A 21 12.04 0.85 -2.09
CA ILE A 21 13.25 0.03 -2.25
C ILE A 21 12.99 -0.99 -3.35
N LEU A 22 13.88 -1.08 -4.33
CA LEU A 22 13.92 -2.23 -5.25
C LEU A 22 14.71 -3.34 -4.56
N SER A 23 14.13 -4.55 -4.50
CA SER A 23 14.79 -5.71 -3.89
C SER A 23 16.06 -6.09 -4.64
N SER A 24 16.99 -6.74 -3.94
CA SER A 24 18.29 -7.12 -4.51
C SER A 24 18.20 -8.12 -5.66
N ASP A 25 17.11 -8.90 -5.73
CA ASP A 25 16.79 -9.80 -6.83
C ASP A 25 16.09 -9.10 -8.01
N PHE A 26 15.80 -7.80 -7.89
CA PHE A 26 15.08 -6.98 -8.86
C PHE A 26 13.66 -7.46 -9.20
N LEU A 27 13.10 -8.38 -8.39
CA LEU A 27 11.77 -8.95 -8.62
C LEU A 27 10.67 -8.18 -7.90
N SER A 28 11.01 -7.47 -6.82
CA SER A 28 10.04 -6.83 -5.94
C SER A 28 10.35 -5.36 -5.69
N VAL A 29 9.31 -4.54 -5.62
CA VAL A 29 9.38 -3.18 -5.10
C VAL A 29 8.73 -3.16 -3.73
N ILE A 30 9.51 -2.76 -2.73
CA ILE A 30 9.11 -2.66 -1.34
C ILE A 30 8.80 -1.20 -1.04
N VAL A 31 7.57 -0.90 -0.64
CA VAL A 31 7.12 0.45 -0.29
C VAL A 31 6.82 0.52 1.20
N GLU A 32 7.57 1.35 1.92
CA GLU A 32 7.31 1.68 3.33
C GLU A 32 6.38 2.90 3.39
N LEU A 33 5.22 2.75 4.02
CA LEU A 33 4.30 3.84 4.30
C LEU A 33 4.70 4.58 5.58
N ARG A 34 4.40 5.88 5.64
CA ARG A 34 4.58 6.68 6.85
C ARG A 34 3.69 6.16 7.98
N LYS A 35 4.20 6.29 9.21
CA LYS A 35 3.42 6.03 10.41
C LYS A 35 2.29 7.04 10.47
N THR A 36 1.06 6.56 10.42
CA THR A 36 -0.14 7.39 10.44
C THR A 36 -1.10 6.80 11.48
N PRO A 37 -0.92 7.13 12.77
CA PRO A 37 -1.75 6.56 13.84
C PRO A 37 -3.25 6.82 13.61
N SER A 38 -3.60 7.95 13.00
CA SER A 38 -4.98 8.32 12.64
C SER A 38 -5.64 7.40 11.62
N LEU A 39 -4.88 6.55 10.92
CA LEU A 39 -5.36 5.51 10.00
C LEU A 39 -5.15 4.08 10.52
N GLY A 40 -4.87 3.92 11.82
CA GLY A 40 -4.59 2.59 12.38
C GLY A 40 -3.23 2.03 11.93
N LEU A 41 -2.31 2.90 11.51
CA LEU A 41 -0.96 2.57 11.06
C LEU A 41 0.12 3.04 12.07
N PRO A 42 0.12 2.57 13.34
CA PRO A 42 1.05 3.07 14.37
C PRO A 42 2.48 2.53 14.21
N ARG A 43 2.66 1.45 13.44
CA ARG A 43 3.95 0.79 13.20
C ARG A 43 4.41 1.02 11.77
N LYS A 44 5.58 0.48 11.41
CA LYS A 44 6.01 0.45 10.00
C LYS A 44 5.03 -0.41 9.21
N ASN A 45 4.55 0.10 8.08
CA ASN A 45 3.67 -0.64 7.17
C ASN A 45 4.40 -0.78 5.85
N ILE A 46 4.57 -2.03 5.43
CA ILE A 46 5.37 -2.38 4.26
C ILE A 46 4.45 -3.05 3.25
N LEU A 47 4.46 -2.53 2.03
CA LEU A 47 3.76 -3.09 0.89
C LEU A 47 4.79 -3.70 -0.06
N TYR A 48 4.45 -4.84 -0.64
CA TYR A 48 5.29 -5.55 -1.60
C TYR A 48 4.57 -5.59 -2.94
N PHE A 49 5.27 -5.20 -4.00
CA PHE A 49 4.77 -5.19 -5.37
C PHE A 49 5.73 -5.92 -6.28
N SER A 50 5.23 -6.51 -7.37
CA SER A 50 6.08 -7.05 -8.43
C SER A 50 6.76 -5.91 -9.19
N ALA A 51 8.08 -5.98 -9.38
CA ALA A 51 8.85 -4.96 -10.09
C ALA A 51 8.53 -4.89 -11.59
N SER A 52 8.08 -6.01 -12.18
CA SER A 52 7.75 -6.11 -13.62
C SER A 52 6.47 -5.37 -14.00
N SER A 53 5.57 -5.15 -13.04
CA SER A 53 4.26 -4.52 -13.24
C SER A 53 4.02 -3.36 -12.28
N PHE A 54 5.07 -2.85 -11.65
CA PHE A 54 4.97 -1.84 -10.61
C PHE A 54 4.47 -0.51 -11.18
N THR A 55 3.44 0.07 -10.56
CA THR A 55 3.00 1.43 -10.84
C THR A 55 2.75 2.22 -9.56
N ALA A 56 2.94 3.54 -9.60
CA ALA A 56 2.63 4.41 -8.47
C ALA A 56 1.13 4.37 -8.11
N GLN A 57 0.26 4.18 -9.11
CA GLN A 57 -1.18 4.05 -8.90
C GLN A 57 -1.54 2.85 -8.01
N GLN A 58 -0.85 1.71 -8.16
CA GLN A 58 -1.08 0.55 -7.29
C GLN A 58 -0.78 0.86 -5.82
N VAL A 59 0.20 1.74 -5.56
CA VAL A 59 0.53 2.20 -4.20
C VAL A 59 -0.58 3.08 -3.64
N GLU A 60 -1.11 4.01 -4.44
CA GLU A 60 -2.26 4.85 -4.05
C GLU A 60 -3.51 4.02 -3.78
N GLU A 61 -3.82 3.05 -4.64
CA GLU A 61 -4.97 2.15 -4.47
C GLU A 61 -4.83 1.31 -3.19
N ALA A 62 -3.65 0.76 -2.92
CA ALA A 62 -3.39 0.00 -1.70
C ALA A 62 -3.58 0.88 -0.45
N TYR A 63 -3.04 2.10 -0.46
CA TYR A 63 -3.22 3.05 0.64
C TYR A 63 -4.70 3.44 0.84
N ASN A 64 -5.43 3.69 -0.24
CA ASN A 64 -6.85 4.02 -0.17
C ASN A 64 -7.70 2.85 0.35
N ARG A 65 -7.37 1.60 0.00
CA ARG A 65 -8.02 0.41 0.58
C ARG A 65 -7.80 0.33 2.08
N ILE A 66 -6.56 0.49 2.55
CA ILE A 66 -6.22 0.51 3.98
C ILE A 66 -7.00 1.61 4.71
N LYS A 67 -7.02 2.83 4.15
CA LYS A 67 -7.78 3.95 4.71
C LYS A 67 -9.27 3.66 4.79
N LYS A 68 -9.85 3.08 3.73
CA LYS A 68 -11.27 2.72 3.68
C LYS A 68 -11.60 1.65 4.74
N GLU A 69 -10.84 0.57 4.81
CA GLU A 69 -11.04 -0.49 5.81
C GLU A 69 -10.95 0.05 7.24
N TYR A 70 -10.01 0.96 7.51
CA TYR A 70 -9.90 1.60 8.82
C TYR A 70 -11.13 2.46 9.14
N LEU A 71 -11.59 3.28 8.18
CA LEU A 71 -12.79 4.10 8.35
C LEU A 71 -14.04 3.25 8.53
N ASP A 72 -14.19 2.16 7.77
CA ASP A 72 -15.32 1.23 7.89
C ASP A 72 -15.34 0.57 9.29
N ARG A 73 -14.18 0.13 9.80
CA ARG A 73 -14.02 -0.39 11.17
C ARG A 73 -14.33 0.66 12.24
N LYS A 74 -13.85 1.91 12.07
CA LYS A 74 -14.09 3.02 13.00
C LYS A 74 -15.58 3.43 13.03
N ASN A 75 -16.24 3.40 11.88
CA ASN A 75 -17.66 3.77 11.73
C ASN A 75 -18.62 2.64 12.13
N GLY A 76 -18.13 1.55 12.72
CA GLY A 76 -18.99 0.45 13.19
C GLY A 76 -19.66 -0.34 12.06
N LYS A 77 -19.26 -0.15 10.80
CA LYS A 77 -19.61 -1.07 9.71
C LYS A 77 -18.77 -2.34 9.91
N ALA A 78 -19.24 -3.20 10.81
CA ALA A 78 -18.81 -4.59 10.85
C ALA A 78 -18.91 -5.13 9.43
N ILE A 79 -17.76 -5.44 8.83
CA ILE A 79 -17.70 -6.21 7.61
C ILE A 79 -18.47 -7.48 7.94
N ALA A 80 -19.67 -7.63 7.36
CA ALA A 80 -20.44 -8.85 7.51
C ALA A 80 -19.55 -9.98 7.00
N ILE A 81 -18.94 -10.71 7.92
CA ILE A 81 -18.29 -11.98 7.62
C ILE A 81 -19.46 -12.85 7.19
N HIS A 82 -19.77 -12.87 5.89
CA HIS A 82 -20.52 -13.95 5.30
C HIS A 82 -19.65 -15.19 5.50
N ARG A 83 -19.85 -15.82 6.66
CA ARG A 83 -19.48 -17.21 6.93
C ARG A 83 -20.24 -18.00 5.88
N LEU A 84 -19.57 -18.35 4.79
CA LEU A 84 -20.00 -19.46 3.96
C LEU A 84 -19.74 -20.72 4.80
N VAL A 85 -20.78 -21.12 5.53
CA VAL A 85 -20.95 -22.46 6.10
C VAL A 85 -22.19 -23.01 5.41
N ASP A 86 -21.98 -23.65 4.25
CA ASP A 86 -22.26 -25.06 3.95
C ASP A 86 -21.86 -25.34 2.49
#